data_AF-J9GXS7-F1
#
_entry.id   AF-J9GXS7-F1
#
_cell.length_a   1.000
_cell.length_b   1.000
_cell.length_c   1.000
_cell.angle_alpha   90.00
_cell.angle_beta   90.00
_cell.angle_gamma   90.00
#
_symmetry.space_group_name_H-M   'P 1'
#
loop_
_entity.id
_entity.type
_entity.pdbx_description
1 polymer ?
#
loop_
_entity_poly.entity_id
_entity_poly.type
_entity_poly.pdbx_seq_one_letter_code
_entity_poly.pdbx_strand_id
1 'polypeptide(L)'
;MTATKAEYLSHFHAFVEQVKRDHTQYTDSEWEWADKRYDAYTGREYDFYDGTYTKFEKEEIGRLKGAYTKLKIKKAAGDMKEGVKEALSTGKGFLKGLWE
;
A
#
# COMPACT_ATOMS: atom_id res chain seq x y z
N MET A 1 -14.97 -6.70 -22.48
CA MET A 1 -13.72 -7.39 -22.85
C MET A 1 -13.25 -8.13 -21.62
N THR A 2 -13.22 -9.46 -21.65
CA THR A 2 -12.64 -10.27 -20.58
C THR A 2 -11.13 -10.07 -20.62
N ALA A 3 -10.55 -9.42 -19.61
CA ALA A 3 -9.10 -9.31 -19.50
C ALA A 3 -8.47 -10.71 -19.51
N THR A 4 -7.30 -10.85 -20.12
CA THR A 4 -6.52 -12.09 -20.09
C THR A 4 -5.69 -12.17 -18.80
N LYS A 5 -5.29 -13.38 -18.38
CA LYS A 5 -4.43 -13.58 -17.22
C LYS A 5 -3.12 -12.78 -17.31
N ALA A 6 -2.56 -12.68 -18.51
CA ALA A 6 -1.35 -11.90 -18.78
C ALA A 6 -1.58 -10.39 -18.58
N GLU A 7 -2.72 -9.86 -19.02
CA GLU A 7 -3.09 -8.47 -18.75
C GLU A 7 -3.32 -8.22 -17.26
N TYR A 8 -3.97 -9.13 -16.55
CA TYR A 8 -4.10 -9.05 -15.09
C TYR A 8 -2.74 -8.93 -14.39
N LEU A 9 -1.80 -9.83 -14.71
CA LEU A 9 -0.46 -9.83 -14.09
C LEU A 9 0.32 -8.55 -14.44
N SER A 10 0.25 -8.12 -15.70
CA SER A 10 0.85 -6.87 -16.16
C SER A 10 0.29 -5.65 -15.42
N HIS A 11 -1.04 -5.58 -15.27
CA HIS A 11 -1.71 -4.51 -14.54
C HIS A 11 -1.37 -4.53 -13.05
N PHE A 12 -1.32 -5.70 -12.40
CA PHE A 12 -0.95 -5.79 -10.99
C PHE A 12 0.49 -5.33 -10.78
N HIS A 13 1.41 -5.73 -11.66
CA HIS A 13 2.79 -5.26 -11.64
C HIS A 13 2.88 -3.75 -11.79
N ALA A 14 2.23 -3.19 -12.82
CA ALA A 14 2.21 -1.75 -13.08
C ALA A 14 1.63 -0.95 -11.90
N PHE A 15 0.57 -1.45 -11.28
CA PHE A 15 -0.01 -0.86 -10.06
C PHE A 15 1.01 -0.81 -8.91
N VAL A 16 1.67 -1.93 -8.60
CA VAL A 16 2.65 -1.96 -7.50
C VAL A 16 3.83 -1.03 -7.78
N GLU A 17 4.32 -0.96 -9.02
CA GLU A 17 5.39 -0.03 -9.41
C GLU A 17 4.94 1.44 -9.32
N GLN A 18 3.70 1.76 -9.67
CA GLN A 18 3.13 3.09 -9.48
C GLN A 18 3.11 3.47 -7.99
N VAL A 19 2.58 2.60 -7.13
CA VAL A 19 2.55 2.87 -5.68
C VAL A 19 3.98 3.02 -5.14
N LYS A 20 4.92 2.15 -5.52
CA LYS A 20 6.33 2.29 -5.10
C LYS A 20 6.95 3.64 -5.46
N ARG A 21 6.60 4.20 -6.60
CA ARG A 21 7.14 5.48 -7.06
C ARG A 21 6.48 6.67 -6.34
N ASP A 22 5.18 6.59 -6.13
CA ASP A 22 4.39 7.77 -5.77
C ASP A 22 3.96 7.79 -4.28
N HIS A 23 4.10 6.68 -3.54
CA HIS A 23 3.53 6.53 -2.18
C HIS A 23 4.01 7.55 -1.14
N THR A 24 5.14 8.22 -1.36
CA THR A 24 5.67 9.23 -0.45
C THR A 24 4.89 10.53 -0.50
N GLN A 25 4.08 10.74 -1.53
CA GLN A 25 3.24 11.92 -1.74
C GLN A 25 1.75 11.61 -1.58
N TYR A 26 1.39 10.34 -1.35
CA TYR A 26 0.00 9.93 -1.23
C TYR A 26 -0.65 10.51 0.03
N THR A 27 -1.78 11.16 -0.18
CA THR A 27 -2.78 11.46 0.83
C THR A 27 -3.45 10.18 1.34
N ASP A 28 -4.19 10.28 2.45
CA ASP A 28 -4.94 9.14 2.97
C ASP A 28 -5.98 8.61 1.97
N SER A 29 -6.62 9.48 1.20
CA SER A 29 -7.57 9.08 0.16
C SER A 29 -6.89 8.29 -0.97
N GLU A 30 -5.67 8.66 -1.36
CA GLU A 30 -4.89 7.93 -2.36
C GLU A 30 -4.42 6.55 -1.82
N TRP A 31 -4.08 6.48 -0.54
CA TRP A 31 -3.83 5.20 0.13
C TRP A 31 -5.07 4.32 0.17
N GLU A 32 -6.25 4.88 0.45
CA GLU A 32 -7.51 4.14 0.47
C GLU A 32 -7.91 3.63 -0.92
N TRP A 33 -7.66 4.42 -1.96
CA TRP A 33 -7.80 3.97 -3.35
C TRP A 33 -6.84 2.83 -3.67
N ALA A 34 -5.58 2.96 -3.26
CA ALA A 34 -4.57 1.93 -3.50
C ALA A 34 -4.94 0.61 -2.78
N ASP A 35 -5.46 0.68 -1.55
CA ASP A 35 -5.91 -0.49 -0.79
C ASP A 35 -7.07 -1.19 -1.52
N LYS A 36 -8.10 -0.44 -1.93
CA LYS A 36 -9.23 -1.00 -2.69
C LYS A 36 -8.79 -1.65 -4.00
N ARG A 37 -7.82 -1.05 -4.69
CA ARG A 37 -7.27 -1.59 -5.93
C ARG A 37 -6.45 -2.85 -5.69
N TYR A 38 -5.67 -2.89 -4.62
CA TYR A 38 -4.92 -4.07 -4.19
C TYR A 38 -5.84 -5.24 -3.81
N ASP A 39 -6.95 -4.97 -3.11
CA ASP A 39 -7.95 -5.99 -2.76
C ASP A 39 -8.61 -6.60 -4.00
N ALA A 40 -8.85 -5.80 -5.04
CA ALA A 40 -9.34 -6.32 -6.32
C ALA A 40 -8.35 -7.30 -6.96
N TYR A 41 -7.05 -6.93 -7.00
CA TYR A 41 -6.00 -7.76 -7.57
C TYR A 41 -5.73 -9.05 -6.80
N THR A 42 -5.95 -9.05 -5.49
CA THR A 42 -5.62 -10.17 -4.60
C THR A 42 -6.80 -11.02 -4.18
N GLY A 43 -8.02 -10.53 -4.37
CA GLY A 43 -9.28 -11.28 -4.24
C GLY A 43 -9.84 -11.62 -5.63
N ARG A 44 -10.86 -10.88 -6.09
CA ARG A 44 -11.67 -11.23 -7.26
C ARG A 44 -10.84 -11.56 -8.51
N GLU A 45 -9.86 -10.73 -8.87
CA GLU A 45 -9.06 -10.94 -10.09
C GLU A 45 -8.08 -12.10 -9.95
N TYR A 46 -7.61 -12.38 -8.72
CA TYR A 46 -6.79 -13.55 -8.41
C TYR A 46 -7.63 -14.84 -8.50
N ASP A 47 -8.79 -14.86 -7.83
CA ASP A 47 -9.68 -16.01 -7.77
C ASP A 47 -10.21 -16.41 -9.14
N PHE A 48 -10.37 -15.44 -10.05
CA PHE A 48 -10.83 -15.69 -11.42
C PHE A 48 -9.91 -16.63 -12.22
N TYR A 49 -8.61 -16.64 -11.93
CA TYR A 49 -7.63 -17.51 -12.58
C TYR A 49 -7.09 -18.59 -11.64
N ASP A 50 -7.72 -18.84 -10.50
CA ASP A 50 -7.26 -19.84 -9.55
C ASP A 50 -7.16 -21.23 -10.19
N GLY A 51 -6.17 -22.01 -9.75
CA GLY A 51 -5.83 -23.29 -10.36
C GLY A 51 -5.15 -23.21 -11.73
N THR A 52 -5.12 -22.06 -12.41
CA THR A 52 -4.49 -21.88 -13.74
C THR A 52 -3.10 -21.23 -13.69
N TYR A 53 -2.65 -20.84 -12.51
CA TYR A 53 -1.34 -20.21 -12.32
C TYR A 53 -0.19 -21.23 -12.36
N THR A 54 0.81 -20.95 -13.18
CA THR A 54 2.11 -21.62 -13.15
C THR A 54 2.86 -21.27 -11.86
N LYS A 55 3.90 -22.06 -11.53
CA LYS A 55 4.75 -21.78 -10.37
C LYS A 55 5.36 -20.37 -10.44
N PHE A 56 5.87 -19.98 -11.60
CA PHE A 56 6.48 -18.66 -11.82
C PHE A 56 5.48 -17.52 -11.61
N GLU A 57 4.24 -17.65 -12.11
CA GLU A 57 3.19 -16.65 -11.90
C GLU A 57 2.81 -16.54 -10.41
N LYS A 58 2.75 -17.66 -9.67
CA LYS A 58 2.50 -17.63 -8.22
C LYS A 58 3.62 -16.93 -7.46
N GLU A 59 4.88 -17.19 -7.83
CA GLU A 59 6.05 -16.52 -7.25
C GLU A 59 6.01 -15.00 -7.51
N GLU A 60 5.67 -14.59 -8.73
CA GLU A 60 5.55 -13.18 -9.08
C GLU A 60 4.40 -12.48 -8.34
N ILE A 61 3.22 -13.11 -8.26
CA ILE A 61 2.10 -12.61 -7.44
C ILE A 61 2.53 -12.47 -5.98
N GLY A 62 3.24 -13.46 -5.43
CA GLY A 62 3.77 -13.41 -4.08
C GLY A 62 4.75 -12.25 -3.87
N ARG A 63 5.64 -12.00 -4.84
CA ARG A 63 6.56 -10.86 -4.83
C ARG A 63 5.81 -9.53 -4.85
N LEU A 64 4.77 -9.39 -5.67
CA LEU A 64 3.94 -8.19 -5.77
C LEU A 64 3.18 -7.92 -4.47
N LYS A 65 2.54 -8.96 -3.89
CA LYS A 65 1.90 -8.89 -2.56
C LYS A 65 2.89 -8.42 -1.49
N GLY A 66 4.05 -9.07 -1.41
CA GLY A 66 5.09 -8.72 -0.44
C GLY A 66 5.65 -7.30 -0.63
N ALA A 67 5.80 -6.84 -1.87
CA ALA A 67 6.23 -5.49 -2.17
C ALA A 67 5.22 -4.45 -1.69
N TYR A 68 3.94 -4.64 -1.94
CA TYR A 68 2.89 -3.74 -1.47
C TYR A 68 2.82 -3.70 0.07
N THR A 69 2.88 -4.87 0.74
CA THR A 69 2.92 -4.95 2.21
C THR A 69 4.09 -4.16 2.81
N LYS A 70 5.28 -4.23 2.20
CA LYS A 70 6.43 -3.43 2.65
C LYS A 70 6.17 -1.92 2.55
N LEU A 71 5.44 -1.45 1.55
CA LEU A 71 5.06 -0.04 1.44
C LEU A 71 4.08 0.36 2.54
N LYS A 72 3.10 -0.47 2.86
CA LYS A 72 2.16 -0.23 3.97
C LYS A 72 2.87 -0.16 5.32
N ILE A 73 3.85 -1.03 5.57
CA ILE A 73 4.68 -0.97 6.78
C ILE A 73 5.44 0.35 6.86
N LYS A 74 6.02 0.81 5.74
CA LYS A 74 6.69 2.12 5.68
C LYS A 74 5.75 3.28 5.97
N LYS A 75 4.52 3.25 5.43
CA LYS A 75 3.47 4.24 5.75
C LYS A 75 3.21 4.29 7.25
N ALA A 76 2.87 3.15 7.85
CA ALA A 76 2.53 3.09 9.28
C ALA A 76 3.69 3.56 10.18
N ALA A 77 4.93 3.23 9.84
CA ALA A 77 6.10 3.71 10.57
C ALA A 77 6.31 5.24 10.44
N GLY A 78 5.98 5.81 9.28
CA GLY A 78 5.95 7.26 9.04
C GLY A 78 4.90 7.95 9.90
N ASP A 79 3.65 7.51 9.78
CA ASP A 79 2.49 8.06 10.50
C ASP A 79 2.73 8.04 12.03
N MET A 80 3.27 6.94 12.56
CA MET A 80 3.63 6.82 13.98
C MET A 80 4.69 7.83 14.41
N LYS A 81 5.71 8.05 13.58
CA LYS A 81 6.78 9.01 13.87
C LYS A 81 6.26 10.45 13.87
N GLU A 82 5.36 10.78 12.95
CA GLU A 82 4.71 12.09 12.89
C GLU A 82 3.81 12.33 14.10
N GLY A 83 2.96 11.35 14.47
CA GLY A 83 2.10 11.44 15.65
C GLY A 83 2.89 11.64 16.95
N VAL A 84 4.03 10.95 17.13
CA VAL A 84 4.92 11.16 18.29
C VAL A 84 5.52 12.58 18.28
N LYS A 85 5.92 13.10 17.12
CA LYS A 85 6.50 14.44 16.98
C LYS A 85 5.47 15.53 17.29
N GLU A 86 4.24 15.37 16.80
CA GLU A 86 3.13 16.29 17.11
C GLU A 86 2.78 16.26 18.59
N ALA A 87 2.64 15.08 19.21
CA ALA A 87 2.32 14.95 20.63
C ALA A 87 3.36 15.64 21.53
N LEU A 88 4.66 15.47 21.24
CA LEU A 88 5.74 16.14 21.97
C LEU A 88 5.74 17.66 21.75
N SER A 89 5.39 18.13 20.55
CA SER A 89 5.37 19.57 20.24
C SER A 89 4.20 20.28 20.92
N THR A 90 3.00 19.67 20.88
CA THR A 90 1.82 20.15 21.61
C THR A 90 2.06 20.11 23.11
N GLY A 91 2.66 19.03 23.64
CA GLY A 91 2.99 18.91 25.06
C GLY A 91 3.98 19.96 25.54
N LYS A 92 5.03 20.27 24.77
CA LYS A 92 5.97 21.36 25.09
C LYS A 92 5.32 22.74 25.03
N GLY A 93 4.41 22.98 24.08
CA GLY A 93 3.66 24.24 23.97
C GLY A 93 2.71 24.45 25.16
N PHE A 94 1.98 23.40 25.54
CA PHE A 94 1.05 23.43 26.68
C PHE A 94 1.76 23.59 28.02
N LEU A 95 2.89 22.89 28.22
CA LEU A 95 3.69 23.05 29.44
C LEU A 95 4.29 24.45 29.55
N LYS A 96 4.71 25.09 28.44
CA LYS A 96 5.25 26.45 28.50
C LYS A 96 4.19 27.49 28.88
N GLY A 97 2.97 27.39 28.34
CA GLY A 97 1.88 28.32 28.65
C GLY A 97 1.24 28.17 30.04
N LEU A 98 1.55 27.08 30.77
CA LEU A 98 1.06 26.84 32.14
C LEU A 98 1.99 27.41 33.22
N TRP A 99 3.23 27.75 32.88
CA TRP A 99 4.24 28.30 33.80
C TRP A 99 4.56 29.78 33.51
N GLU A 100 3.82 30.43 32.61
CA GLU A 100 3.79 31.89 32.38
C GLU A 100 2.59 32.56 33.07
#